data_AF-A0AAV9JPT1-F1
#
_entry.id   AF-A0AAV9JPT1-F1
#
_cell.length_a   1.000
_cell.length_b   1.000
_cell.length_c   1.000
_cell.angle_alpha   90.00
_cell.angle_beta   90.00
_cell.angle_gamma   90.00
#
_symmetry.space_group_name_H-M   'P 1'
#
loop_
_entity.id
_entity.type
_entity.pdbx_description
1 polymer ?
#
loop_
_entity_poly.entity_id
_entity_poly.type
_entity_poly.pdbx_seq_one_letter_code
_entity_poly.pdbx_strand_id
1 'polypeptide(L)' 'MPAADDSKRKAARETIDILHEISTLLNTHLDRQSLSYCVSLIENGVNPEALAKVIQELRAQNERYEVERAGAAA' A
#
# COMPACT_ATOMS: atom_id res chain seq x y z
N MET A 1 -27.42 -2.76 -16.63
CA MET A 1 -27.77 -3.86 -15.71
C MET A 1 -27.07 -3.61 -14.38
N PRO A 2 -27.78 -3.25 -13.30
CA PRO A 2 -27.15 -2.81 -12.04
C PRO A 2 -26.57 -3.94 -11.16
N ALA A 3 -27.18 -5.14 -11.13
CA ALA A 3 -26.79 -6.21 -10.21
C ALA A 3 -25.39 -6.83 -10.45
N ALA A 4 -24.88 -6.76 -11.68
CA ALA A 4 -23.56 -7.30 -12.03
C ALA A 4 -22.41 -6.40 -11.53
N ASP A 5 -22.64 -5.08 -11.47
CA ASP A 5 -21.66 -4.11 -11.00
C ASP A 5 -21.50 -4.15 -9.47
N ASP A 6 -22.59 -4.35 -8.73
CA ASP A 6 -22.54 -4.53 -7.28
C ASP A 6 -21.76 -5.78 -6.86
N SER A 7 -21.94 -6.89 -7.59
CA SER A 7 -21.21 -8.13 -7.34
C SER A 7 -19.70 -7.96 -7.54
N LYS A 8 -19.28 -7.26 -8.61
CA LYS A 8 -17.87 -6.95 -8.88
C LYS A 8 -17.27 -6.05 -7.79
N ARG A 9 -18.01 -5.02 -7.36
CA ARG A 9 -17.58 -4.12 -6.28
C ARG A 9 -17.42 -4.84 -4.95
N LYS A 10 -18.30 -5.79 -4.64
CA LYS A 10 -18.20 -6.62 -3.44
C LYS A 10 -16.94 -7.50 -3.49
N ALA A 11 -16.70 -8.20 -4.60
CA ALA A 11 -15.51 -9.03 -4.78
C ALA A 11 -14.20 -8.24 -4.68
N ALA A 12 -14.16 -7.02 -5.25
CA ALA A 12 -12.99 -6.15 -5.14
C ALA A 12 -12.70 -5.74 -3.68
N ARG A 13 -13.75 -5.42 -2.90
CA ARG A 13 -13.59 -5.11 -1.47
C ARG A 13 -13.05 -6.29 -0.69
N GLU A 14 -13.62 -7.47 -0.90
CA GLU A 14 -13.21 -8.72 -0.24
C GLU A 14 -11.76 -9.08 -0.59
N THR A 15 -11.35 -8.88 -1.84
CA THR A 15 -9.97 -9.06 -2.27
C THR A 15 -9.02 -8.15 -1.50
N ILE A 16 -9.34 -6.86 -1.36
CA ILE A 16 -8.51 -5.92 -0.60
C ILE A 16 -8.48 -6.28 0.89
N ASP A 17 -9.58 -6.76 1.47
CA ASP A 17 -9.61 -7.19 2.87
C ASP A 17 -8.69 -8.40 3.11
N ILE A 18 -8.77 -9.42 2.24
CA ILE A 18 -7.87 -10.59 2.30
C ILE A 18 -6.41 -10.16 2.15
N LEU A 19 -6.10 -9.30 1.17
CA LEU A 19 -4.74 -8.81 0.96
C LEU A 19 -4.24 -8.00 2.17
N HIS A 20 -5.12 -7.24 2.84
CA HIS A 20 -4.75 -6.51 4.05
C HIS A 20 -4.45 -7.47 5.20
N GLU A 21 -5.25 -8.52 5.39
CA GLU A 21 -4.96 -9.52 6.42
C GLU A 21 -3.60 -10.19 6.19
N ILE A 22 -3.29 -10.56 4.94
CA ILE A 22 -1.98 -11.08 4.55
C ILE A 22 -0.87 -10.06 4.86
N SER A 23 -1.07 -8.80 4.49
CA SER A 23 -0.13 -7.69 4.78
C SER A 23 0.16 -7.55 6.28
N THR A 24 -0.86 -7.65 7.12
CA THR A 24 -0.74 -7.60 8.59
C THR A 24 0.04 -8.81 9.11
N LEU A 25 -0.29 -10.03 8.66
CA LEU A 25 0.41 -11.25 9.08
C LEU A 25 1.90 -11.23 8.71
N LEU A 26 2.23 -10.66 7.56
CA LEU A 26 3.61 -10.50 7.08
C LEU A 26 4.32 -9.25 7.63
N ASN A 27 3.65 -8.46 8.48
CA ASN A 27 4.19 -7.22 9.04
C ASN A 27 4.76 -6.26 7.98
N THR A 28 4.09 -6.12 6.83
CA THR A 28 4.55 -5.17 5.80
C THR A 28 4.27 -3.71 6.16
N HIS A 29 3.42 -3.48 7.16
CA HIS A 29 2.97 -2.17 7.63
C HIS A 29 2.34 -1.34 6.51
N LEU A 30 1.62 -1.97 5.56
CA LEU A 30 0.81 -1.26 4.57
C LEU A 30 -0.63 -1.17 5.09
N ASP A 31 -1.14 0.05 5.23
CA ASP A 31 -2.55 0.31 5.51
C ASP A 31 -3.41 0.03 4.27
N ARG A 32 -4.73 -0.08 4.48
CA ARG A 32 -5.70 -0.42 3.42
C ARG A 32 -5.66 0.51 2.22
N GLN A 33 -5.38 1.79 2.44
CA GLN A 33 -5.32 2.77 1.36
C GLN A 33 -4.03 2.59 0.55
N SER A 34 -2.88 2.51 1.22
CA SER A 34 -1.59 2.26 0.58
C SER A 34 -1.58 0.95 -0.22
N LEU A 35 -2.18 -0.11 0.33
CA LEU A 35 -2.31 -1.40 -0.35
C LEU A 35 -3.17 -1.30 -1.61
N SER A 36 -4.29 -0.57 -1.55
CA SER A 36 -5.14 -0.33 -2.72
C SER A 36 -4.40 0.41 -3.85
N TYR A 37 -3.52 1.36 -3.51
CA TYR A 37 -2.67 2.01 -4.50
C TYR A 37 -1.65 1.04 -5.10
N CYS A 38 -1.03 0.20 -4.27
CA CYS A 38 -0.08 -0.80 -4.76
C CYS A 38 -0.74 -1.77 -5.75
N VAL A 39 -1.94 -2.28 -5.42
CA VAL A 39 -2.73 -3.13 -6.32
C VAL A 39 -3.02 -2.41 -7.62
N SER A 40 -3.49 -1.16 -7.56
CA SER A 40 -3.79 -0.37 -8.77
C SER A 40 -2.54 -0.17 -9.65
N LEU A 41 -1.39 0.13 -9.05
CA LEU A 41 -0.13 0.30 -9.79
C LEU A 41 0.31 -1.00 -10.47
N ILE A 42 0.20 -2.13 -9.76
CA ILE A 42 0.55 -3.46 -10.29
C ILE A 42 -0.40 -3.85 -11.43
N GLU A 43 -1.71 -3.58 -11.29
CA GLU A 43 -2.69 -3.79 -12.35
C GLU A 43 -2.42 -2.92 -13.60
N ASN A 44 -1.78 -1.76 -13.43
CA ASN A 44 -1.31 -0.91 -14.52
C ASN A 44 0.08 -1.33 -15.07
N GLY A 45 0.62 -2.47 -14.65
CA GLY A 45 1.86 -3.04 -15.18
C GLY A 45 3.14 -2.62 -14.46
N VAL A 46 3.04 -1.94 -13.31
CA VAL A 46 4.21 -1.64 -12.49
C VAL A 46 4.77 -2.94 -11.89
N ASN A 47 6.09 -3.11 -11.96
CA ASN A 47 6.77 -4.26 -11.38
C ASN A 47 6.65 -4.24 -9.82
N PRO A 48 6.13 -5.31 -9.18
CA PRO A 48 5.95 -5.35 -7.73
C PRO A 48 7.24 -5.22 -6.92
N GLU A 49 8.35 -5.80 -7.39
CA GLU A 49 9.65 -5.75 -6.69
C GLU A 49 10.24 -4.34 -6.74
N ALA A 50 10.14 -3.67 -7.89
CA ALA A 50 10.55 -2.28 -8.03
C ALA A 50 9.71 -1.35 -7.14
N LEU A 51 8.39 -1.55 -7.12
CA LEU A 51 7.48 -0.80 -6.25
C LEU A 51 7.84 -0.99 -4.77
N ALA A 52 8.12 -2.22 -4.34
CA ALA A 52 8.54 -2.51 -2.96
C ALA A 52 9.82 -1.77 -2.58
N LYS A 53 10.83 -1.73 -3.48
CA LYS A 53 12.06 -0.96 -3.25
C LYS A 53 11.78 0.53 -3.07
N VAL A 54 10.94 1.11 -3.91
CA VAL A 54 10.55 2.54 -3.82
C VAL A 54 9.86 2.83 -2.49
N ILE A 55 8.94 1.97 -2.04
CA ILE A 55 8.25 2.15 -0.75
C ILE A 55 9.25 2.11 0.41
N GLN A 56 10.19 1.17 0.40
CA GLN A 56 11.23 1.07 1.44
C GLN A 56 12.13 2.32 1.45
N GLU A 57 12.53 2.80 0.27
CA GLU A 57 13.37 3.99 0.15
C GLU A 57 12.65 5.25 0.65
N LEU A 58 11.38 5.45 0.28
CA LEU A 58 10.58 6.59 0.74
C LEU A 58 10.40 6.56 2.26
N ARG A 59 10.17 5.39 2.87
CA ARG A 59 10.08 5.24 4.33
C ARG A 59 11.40 5.63 5.00
N ALA A 60 12.52 5.12 4.50
CA ALA A 60 13.84 5.45 5.04
C ALA A 60 14.20 6.95 4.89
N GLN A 61 13.81 7.57 3.77
CA GLN A 61 13.99 9.01 3.56
C GLN A 61 13.15 9.83 4.56
N ASN A 62 11.90 9.43 4.78
CA ASN A 62 11.02 10.11 5.74
C ASN A 62 11.55 10.00 7.18
N GLU A 63 12.05 8.82 7.57
CA GLU A 63 12.69 8.64 8.88
C GLU A 63 13.90 9.55 9.06
N ARG A 64 14.79 9.62 8.06
CA ARG A 64 15.95 10.53 8.09
C ARG A 64 15.53 12.00 8.20
N TYR A 65 14.53 12.40 7.41
CA TYR A 65 14.00 13.76 7.42
C TYR A 65 13.45 14.15 8.81
N GLU A 66 12.72 13.26 9.46
CA GLU A 66 12.18 13.52 10.80
C GLU A 66 13.29 13.61 11.86
N VAL A 67 14.34 12.81 11.76
CA VAL A 67 15.52 12.91 12.66
C VAL A 67 16.25 14.25 12.46
N GLU A 68 16.51 14.64 11.22
CA GLU A 68 17.18 15.91 10.91
C GLU A 68 16.36 17.11 11.40
N ARG A 69 15.04 17.07 11.19
CA ARG A 69 14.12 18.11 11.65
C ARG A 69 14.03 18.19 13.18
N ALA A 70 14.01 17.04 13.87
CA ALA A 70 14.01 17.00 15.32
C ALA A 70 15.32 17.55 15.91
N GLY A 71 16.45 17.23 15.27
CA GLY A 71 17.77 17.78 15.65
C GLY A 71 17.90 19.28 15.39
N ALA A 72 17.23 19.83 14.38
CA ALA A 72 17.21 21.26 14.11
C ALA A 72 16.29 22.08 15.04
N ALA A 73 15.39 21.40 15.78
CA ALA A 73 14.47 22.02 16.74
C ALA A 73 14.95 21.94 18.21
N ALA A 74 16.08 21.29 18.48
CA ALA A 74 16.73 21.15 19.77
C ALA A 74 17.93 22.11 19.89
#